data_AF-A0A6B3M656-F1
#
_entry.id   AF-A0A6B3M656-F1
#
_cell.length_a   1.000
_cell.length_b   1.000
_cell.length_c   1.000
_cell.angle_alpha   90.00
_cell.angle_beta   90.00
_cell.angle_gamma   90.00
#
_symmetry.space_group_name_H-M   'P 1'
#
loop_
_entity.id
_entity.type
_entity.pdbx_description
1 polymer ?
#
loop_
_entity_poly.entity_id
_entity_poly.type
_entity_poly.pdbx_seq_one_letter_code
_entity_poly.pdbx_strand_id
1 'polypeptide(L)'
;MTAFLFVTDLDNTLVGDDTALKELNQKLSQHRQDHGTKIVYATGRSLFLYRQLTTEKPLLTPDALVTAVGTEIYFNPSEDNFSPEWAQVLSEKWNREQVVACAANYSDLVPQPHSEQRPFKVSYYLTPQAATEVLPQLESALQAKDLNFKLVYSGDKDLDILPIKGDKGLAVQFLRQKWGVDAKQTVVCGDSGNDIALFSVGEERGIIVGNARPELRQWYQANQTDYRYLAQAQCSGGIIEGLNHFGFLKN
;
A
#
# COMPACT_ATOMS: atom_id res chain seq x y z
N MET A 1 6.14 -12.97 23.59
CA MET A 1 5.49 -13.08 22.26
C MET A 1 6.59 -13.41 21.24
N THR A 2 6.27 -13.71 19.98
CA THR A 2 7.29 -13.99 18.95
C THR A 2 7.44 -12.79 18.02
N ALA A 3 8.60 -12.66 17.37
CA ALA A 3 8.79 -11.69 16.29
C ALA A 3 7.67 -11.83 15.23
N PHE A 4 7.23 -10.70 14.69
CA PHE A 4 6.33 -10.65 13.55
C PHE A 4 6.72 -9.53 12.59
N LEU A 5 6.13 -9.56 11.40
CA LEU A 5 6.24 -8.49 10.42
C LEU A 5 4.99 -7.62 10.49
N PHE A 6 5.14 -6.37 10.92
CA PHE A 6 4.08 -5.37 10.96
C PHE A 6 4.12 -4.55 9.67
N VAL A 7 3.07 -4.62 8.86
CA VAL A 7 2.93 -3.86 7.62
C VAL A 7 1.70 -2.98 7.72
N THR A 8 1.82 -1.69 7.38
CA THR A 8 0.69 -0.78 7.43
C THR A 8 0.75 0.26 6.32
N ASP A 9 -0.41 0.61 5.77
CA ASP A 9 -0.57 1.91 5.11
C ASP A 9 -0.40 3.06 6.11
N LEU A 10 -0.19 4.27 5.59
CA LEU A 10 0.04 5.48 6.38
C LEU A 10 -1.24 6.30 6.56
N ASP A 11 -1.79 6.84 5.48
CA ASP A 11 -2.82 7.87 5.54
C ASP A 11 -4.19 7.27 5.89
N ASN A 12 -4.85 7.76 6.94
CA ASN A 12 -6.11 7.20 7.47
C ASN A 12 -6.00 5.76 7.98
N THR A 13 -4.81 5.13 7.95
CA THR A 13 -4.55 3.82 8.52
C THR A 13 -3.66 3.94 9.76
N LEU A 14 -2.39 4.30 9.61
CA LEU A 14 -1.50 4.55 10.75
C LEU A 14 -1.71 5.96 11.31
N VAL A 15 -1.84 6.94 10.43
CA VAL A 15 -2.00 8.37 10.74
C VAL A 15 -3.46 8.78 10.66
N GLY A 16 -3.89 9.64 11.58
CA GLY A 16 -5.25 10.19 11.65
C GLY A 16 -5.73 10.38 13.09
N ASP A 17 -5.13 9.62 14.02
CA ASP A 17 -5.29 9.79 15.47
C ASP A 17 -3.91 9.84 16.13
N ASP A 18 -3.49 11.03 16.56
CA ASP A 18 -2.15 11.24 17.13
C ASP A 18 -1.98 10.60 18.52
N THR A 19 -3.08 10.41 19.27
CA THR A 19 -3.03 9.77 20.58
C THR A 19 -2.84 8.27 20.40
N ALA A 20 -3.64 7.65 19.54
CA ALA A 20 -3.51 6.22 19.23
C ALA A 20 -2.19 5.91 18.53
N LEU A 21 -1.70 6.78 17.64
CA LEU A 21 -0.39 6.63 17.00
C LEU A 21 0.75 6.61 18.03
N LYS A 22 0.70 7.51 19.01
CA LYS A 22 1.71 7.55 20.08
C LYS A 22 1.70 6.26 20.90
N GLU A 23 0.53 5.75 21.26
CA GLU A 23 0.39 4.48 21.97
C GLU A 23 0.93 3.30 21.14
N LEU A 24 0.51 3.20 19.88
CA LEU A 24 0.96 2.14 18.98
C LEU A 24 2.48 2.16 18.80
N ASN A 25 3.07 3.34 18.64
CA ASN A 25 4.52 3.51 18.53
C ASN A 25 5.26 3.00 19.77
N GLN A 26 4.74 3.26 20.98
CA GLN A 26 5.33 2.74 22.21
C GLN A 26 5.28 1.22 22.24
N LYS A 27 4.11 0.62 21.96
CA LYS A 27 3.93 -0.84 21.94
C LYS A 27 4.82 -1.51 20.89
N LEU A 28 4.88 -0.99 19.67
CA LEU A 28 5.72 -1.52 18.59
C LEU A 28 7.21 -1.35 18.87
N SER A 29 7.63 -0.21 19.44
CA SER A 29 9.04 0.02 19.80
C SER A 29 9.51 -0.97 20.85
N GLN A 30 8.70 -1.19 21.89
CA GLN A 30 9.00 -2.15 22.94
C GLN A 30 9.05 -3.58 22.36
N HIS A 31 8.04 -3.97 21.58
CA HIS A 31 7.99 -5.31 20.99
C HIS A 31 9.13 -5.54 19.96
N ARG A 32 9.55 -4.51 19.24
CA ARG A 32 10.75 -4.54 18.39
C ARG A 32 12.01 -4.78 19.20
N GLN A 33 12.19 -4.12 20.33
CA GLN A 33 13.36 -4.31 21.21
C GLN A 33 13.38 -5.71 21.83
N ASP A 34 12.23 -6.19 22.32
CA ASP A 34 12.14 -7.47 23.04
C ASP A 34 12.17 -8.69 22.13
N HIS A 35 11.61 -8.56 20.92
CA HIS A 35 11.32 -9.70 20.05
C HIS A 35 11.80 -9.54 18.61
N GLY A 36 12.36 -8.39 18.22
CA GLY A 36 12.87 -8.19 16.85
C GLY A 36 11.79 -8.01 15.78
N THR A 37 10.63 -7.46 16.15
CA THR A 37 9.55 -7.14 15.19
C THR A 37 10.01 -6.12 14.14
N LYS A 38 9.72 -6.45 12.89
CA LYS A 38 10.02 -5.60 11.73
C LYS A 38 8.82 -4.73 11.39
N ILE A 39 9.08 -3.49 11.00
CA ILE A 39 8.03 -2.54 10.59
C ILE A 39 8.21 -2.22 9.11
N VAL A 40 7.14 -2.31 8.36
CA VAL A 40 7.07 -1.90 6.95
C VAL A 40 5.93 -0.91 6.78
N TYR A 41 6.24 0.21 6.15
CA TYR A 41 5.20 1.13 5.70
C TYR A 41 4.93 0.87 4.22
N ALA A 42 3.67 0.66 3.86
CA ALA A 42 3.21 0.39 2.50
C ALA A 42 2.23 1.46 2.05
N THR A 43 2.74 2.53 1.44
CA THR A 43 1.99 3.76 1.18
C THR A 43 1.81 4.05 -0.32
N GLY A 44 0.73 4.75 -0.66
CA GLY A 44 0.54 5.34 -1.98
C GLY A 44 1.46 6.53 -2.27
N ARG A 45 1.96 7.19 -1.20
CA ARG A 45 2.88 8.33 -1.29
C ARG A 45 4.16 7.98 -2.03
N SER A 46 4.73 8.94 -2.74
CA SER A 46 6.12 8.86 -3.19
C SER A 46 7.10 9.02 -2.02
N LEU A 47 8.37 8.67 -2.24
CA LEU A 47 9.43 8.86 -1.24
C LEU A 47 9.51 10.31 -0.74
N PHE A 48 9.32 11.29 -1.63
CA PHE A 48 9.31 12.70 -1.29
C PHE A 48 8.20 13.03 -0.29
N LEU A 49 6.96 12.62 -0.58
CA LEU A 49 5.80 12.89 0.29
C LEU A 49 5.85 12.09 1.59
N TYR A 50 6.45 10.90 1.57
CA TYR A 50 6.76 10.15 2.78
C TYR A 50 7.72 10.92 3.69
N ARG A 51 8.83 11.43 3.14
CA ARG A 51 9.80 12.23 3.90
C ARG A 51 9.15 13.49 4.49
N GLN A 52 8.26 14.16 3.76
CA GLN A 52 7.48 15.27 4.32
C GLN A 52 6.63 14.83 5.52
N LEU A 53 5.90 13.72 5.41
CA LEU A 53 5.09 13.19 6.51
C LEU A 53 5.94 12.88 7.76
N THR A 54 7.16 12.38 7.60
CA THR A 54 8.06 12.11 8.75
C THR A 54 8.47 13.38 9.51
N THR A 55 8.34 14.56 8.92
CA THR A 55 8.55 15.85 9.62
C THR A 55 7.32 16.30 10.41
N GLU A 56 6.15 15.79 10.05
CA GLU A 56 4.85 16.18 10.63
C GLU A 56 4.36 15.21 11.70
N LYS A 57 4.68 13.92 11.54
CA LYS A 57 4.20 12.84 12.40
C LYS A 57 5.37 12.03 12.97
N PRO A 58 5.27 11.57 14.23
CA PRO A 58 6.35 10.84 14.90
C PRO A 58 6.40 9.37 14.43
N LEU A 59 6.66 9.13 13.15
CA LEU A 59 6.73 7.77 12.61
C LEU A 59 8.00 7.06 13.11
N LEU A 60 7.89 5.78 13.48
CA LEU A 60 9.07 4.95 13.73
C LEU A 60 9.85 4.73 12.44
N THR A 61 11.17 4.58 12.52
CA THR A 61 11.96 4.17 11.36
C THR A 61 11.55 2.77 10.92
N PRO A 62 11.12 2.58 9.66
CA PRO A 62 10.75 1.28 9.13
C PRO A 62 11.99 0.46 8.74
N ASP A 63 11.86 -0.86 8.79
CA ASP A 63 12.84 -1.83 8.25
C ASP A 63 12.81 -1.90 6.71
N ALA A 64 11.66 -1.61 6.11
CA ALA A 64 11.54 -1.30 4.68
C ALA A 64 10.37 -0.35 4.45
N LEU A 65 10.49 0.49 3.44
CA LEU A 65 9.45 1.39 2.99
C LEU A 65 9.04 0.99 1.58
N VAL A 66 7.76 0.68 1.41
CA VAL A 66 7.10 0.42 0.14
C VAL A 66 6.33 1.67 -0.24
N THR A 67 6.75 2.36 -1.31
CA THR A 67 6.12 3.62 -1.76
C THR A 67 5.44 3.45 -3.11
N ALA A 68 4.75 4.50 -3.56
CA ALA A 68 4.17 4.60 -4.89
C ALA A 68 3.30 3.38 -5.21
N VAL A 69 2.46 2.98 -4.25
CA VAL A 69 1.51 1.84 -4.36
C VAL A 69 2.24 0.52 -4.63
N GLY A 70 3.40 0.29 -4.03
CA GLY A 70 4.12 -0.98 -4.18
C GLY A 70 5.14 -1.03 -5.30
N THR A 71 5.37 0.08 -6.00
CA THR A 71 6.26 0.08 -7.17
C THR A 71 7.72 0.40 -6.84
N GLU A 72 8.00 0.83 -5.62
CA GLU A 72 9.35 1.10 -5.14
C GLU A 72 9.50 0.54 -3.71
N ILE A 73 10.63 -0.13 -3.45
CA ILE A 73 10.98 -0.68 -2.13
C ILE A 73 12.31 -0.10 -1.69
N TYR A 74 12.32 0.60 -0.56
CA TYR A 74 13.49 1.23 0.04
C TYR A 74 13.86 0.50 1.33
N PHE A 75 15.12 0.03 1.43
CA PHE A 75 15.66 -0.49 2.69
C PHE A 75 16.32 0.61 3.54
N ASN A 76 16.64 1.75 2.93
CA ASN A 76 17.05 2.97 3.61
C ASN A 76 16.23 4.16 3.09
N PRO A 77 15.18 4.61 3.80
CA PRO A 77 14.35 5.73 3.36
C PRO A 77 15.07 7.07 3.22
N SER A 78 16.29 7.19 3.75
CA SER A 78 17.15 8.38 3.59
C SER A 78 17.87 8.44 2.25
N GLU A 79 17.87 7.35 1.48
CA GLU A 79 18.47 7.26 0.15
C GLU A 79 17.40 7.25 -0.94
N ASP A 80 17.76 7.68 -2.15
CA ASP A 80 16.83 7.78 -3.28
C ASP A 80 16.78 6.49 -4.13
N ASN A 81 17.66 5.52 -3.84
CA ASN A 81 17.74 4.25 -4.56
C ASN A 81 16.77 3.23 -3.95
N PHE A 82 15.80 2.78 -4.75
CA PHE A 82 14.96 1.63 -4.42
C PHE A 82 15.59 0.33 -4.93
N SER A 83 15.10 -0.81 -4.42
CA SER A 83 15.64 -2.14 -4.71
C SER A 83 15.69 -2.44 -6.22
N PRO A 84 16.90 -2.68 -6.78
CA PRO A 84 17.03 -3.06 -8.18
C PRO A 84 16.43 -4.45 -8.45
N GLU A 85 16.44 -5.35 -7.46
CA GLU A 85 15.81 -6.66 -7.60
C GLU A 85 14.29 -6.54 -7.77
N TRP A 86 13.65 -5.64 -7.01
CA TRP A 86 12.23 -5.37 -7.18
C TRP A 86 11.93 -4.68 -8.51
N ALA A 87 12.75 -3.71 -8.91
CA ALA A 87 12.65 -3.05 -10.21
C ALA A 87 12.69 -4.06 -11.38
N GLN A 88 13.56 -5.07 -11.27
CA GLN A 88 13.65 -6.14 -12.27
C GLN A 88 12.34 -6.94 -12.34
N VAL A 89 11.73 -7.29 -11.20
CA VAL A 89 10.45 -8.01 -11.15
C VAL A 89 9.33 -7.21 -11.83
N LEU A 90 9.32 -5.89 -11.65
CA LEU A 90 8.32 -4.99 -12.22
C LEU A 90 8.49 -4.72 -13.73
N SER A 91 9.70 -4.88 -14.26
CA SER A 91 10.03 -4.45 -15.63
C SER A 91 9.45 -5.33 -16.75
N GLU A 92 8.95 -6.52 -16.42
CA GLU A 92 8.42 -7.48 -17.38
C GLU A 92 7.22 -6.91 -18.16
N LYS A 93 7.42 -6.66 -19.47
CA LYS A 93 6.46 -6.03 -20.39
C LYS A 93 5.89 -4.70 -19.89
N TRP A 94 6.67 -3.98 -19.08
CA TRP A 94 6.35 -2.60 -18.71
C TRP A 94 7.06 -1.62 -19.63
N ASN A 95 6.33 -0.62 -20.14
CA ASN A 95 6.91 0.49 -20.89
C ASN A 95 6.19 1.78 -20.53
N ARG A 96 6.86 2.60 -19.71
CA ARG A 96 6.28 3.84 -19.17
C ARG A 96 5.93 4.84 -20.27
N GLU A 97 6.80 5.01 -21.25
CA GLU A 97 6.61 5.96 -22.34
C GLU A 97 5.38 5.61 -23.18
N GLN A 98 5.15 4.33 -23.45
CA GLN A 98 3.95 3.87 -24.16
C GLN A 98 2.68 4.05 -23.33
N VAL A 99 2.76 3.84 -22.00
CA VAL A 99 1.63 4.12 -21.09
C VAL A 99 1.26 5.59 -21.14
N VAL A 100 2.23 6.49 -20.98
CA VAL A 100 2.01 7.94 -21.03
C VAL A 100 1.46 8.36 -22.40
N ALA A 101 2.03 7.86 -23.50
CA ALA A 101 1.57 8.16 -24.85
C ALA A 101 0.15 7.65 -25.12
N CYS A 102 -0.23 6.50 -24.53
CA CYS A 102 -1.59 5.97 -24.62
C CYS A 102 -2.57 6.84 -23.84
N ALA A 103 -2.24 7.18 -22.59
CA ALA A 103 -3.06 8.00 -21.71
C ALA A 103 -3.26 9.44 -22.25
N ALA A 104 -2.30 9.98 -22.99
CA ALA A 104 -2.40 11.30 -23.61
C ALA A 104 -3.54 11.44 -24.64
N ASN A 105 -4.16 10.33 -25.09
CA ASN A 105 -5.30 10.37 -26.00
C ASN A 105 -6.65 10.63 -25.30
N TYR A 106 -6.66 10.69 -23.97
CA TYR A 106 -7.88 10.87 -23.17
C TYR A 106 -7.84 12.23 -22.46
N SER A 107 -8.69 13.16 -22.89
CA SER A 107 -8.72 14.53 -22.34
C SER A 107 -9.14 14.61 -20.88
N ASP A 108 -9.88 13.62 -20.38
CA ASP A 108 -10.34 13.53 -18.99
C ASP A 108 -9.23 13.13 -18.01
N LEU A 109 -8.12 12.57 -18.52
CA LEU A 109 -6.96 12.19 -17.71
C LEU A 109 -6.06 13.40 -17.46
N VAL A 110 -6.18 13.99 -16.28
CA VAL A 110 -5.34 15.13 -15.88
C VAL A 110 -4.11 14.61 -15.12
N PRO A 111 -2.87 14.83 -15.58
CA PRO A 111 -1.69 14.32 -14.90
C PRO A 111 -1.59 14.80 -13.45
N GLN A 112 -1.26 13.89 -12.53
CA GLN A 112 -0.90 14.25 -11.16
C GLN A 112 0.49 14.93 -11.12
N PRO A 113 0.84 15.65 -10.03
CA PRO A 113 2.12 16.35 -9.90
C PRO A 113 3.34 15.46 -10.16
N HIS A 114 4.47 16.06 -10.57
CA HIS A 114 5.70 15.31 -10.89
C HIS A 114 6.18 14.41 -9.74
N SER A 115 5.92 14.79 -8.48
CA SER A 115 6.25 13.97 -7.31
C SER A 115 5.54 12.62 -7.27
N GLU A 116 4.42 12.45 -7.99
CA GLU A 116 3.65 11.21 -8.10
C GLU A 116 4.03 10.36 -9.33
N GLN A 117 4.77 10.95 -10.28
CA GLN A 117 5.20 10.25 -11.49
C GLN A 117 6.50 9.50 -11.23
N ARG A 118 6.48 8.17 -11.30
CA ARG A 118 7.65 7.31 -11.02
C ARG A 118 7.99 6.40 -12.22
N PRO A 119 9.15 5.72 -12.24
CA PRO A 119 9.51 4.81 -13.32
C PRO A 119 8.48 3.69 -13.57
N PHE A 120 7.80 3.26 -12.50
CA PHE A 120 6.81 2.18 -12.51
C PHE A 120 5.41 2.65 -12.04
N LYS A 121 5.13 3.97 -12.04
CA LYS A 121 3.83 4.53 -11.69
C LYS A 121 3.52 5.74 -12.56
N VAL A 122 2.39 5.71 -13.25
CA VAL A 122 1.86 6.86 -14.01
C VAL A 122 0.49 7.22 -13.46
N SER A 123 0.36 8.44 -12.94
CA SER A 123 -0.80 8.85 -12.16
C SER A 123 -1.59 9.99 -12.79
N TYR A 124 -2.90 9.87 -12.76
CA TYR A 124 -3.85 10.87 -13.27
C TYR A 124 -4.96 11.12 -12.25
N TYR A 125 -5.59 12.29 -12.35
CA TYR A 125 -6.90 12.55 -11.80
C TYR A 125 -7.95 12.22 -12.85
N LEU A 126 -9.00 11.54 -12.45
CA LEU A 126 -10.14 11.13 -13.29
C LEU A 126 -11.42 11.20 -12.45
N THR A 127 -12.46 11.85 -12.97
CA THR A 127 -13.73 11.98 -12.25
C THR A 127 -14.53 10.67 -12.30
N PRO A 128 -15.43 10.40 -11.34
CA PRO A 128 -16.25 9.19 -11.35
C PRO A 128 -17.11 9.04 -12.62
N GLN A 129 -17.62 10.17 -13.13
CA GLN A 129 -18.43 10.20 -14.34
C GLN A 129 -17.61 9.75 -15.55
N ALA A 130 -16.40 10.29 -15.72
CA ALA A 130 -15.51 9.93 -16.83
C ALA A 130 -14.92 8.52 -16.67
N ALA A 131 -14.67 8.06 -15.44
CA ALA A 131 -14.08 6.75 -15.17
C ALA A 131 -14.86 5.58 -15.78
N THR A 132 -16.19 5.68 -15.82
CA THR A 132 -17.07 4.65 -16.39
C THR A 132 -16.79 4.39 -17.88
N GLU A 133 -16.44 5.42 -18.63
CA GLU A 133 -16.17 5.33 -20.07
C GLU A 133 -14.67 5.19 -20.37
N VAL A 134 -13.82 5.93 -19.66
CA VAL A 134 -12.39 6.03 -19.94
C VAL A 134 -11.63 4.77 -19.53
N LEU A 135 -11.93 4.17 -18.37
CA LEU A 135 -11.14 3.03 -17.87
C LEU A 135 -11.18 1.81 -18.81
N PRO A 136 -12.35 1.34 -19.30
CA PRO A 136 -12.40 0.20 -20.22
C PRO A 136 -11.69 0.45 -21.56
N GLN A 137 -11.76 1.69 -22.06
CA GLN A 137 -11.10 2.09 -23.30
C GLN A 137 -9.58 2.16 -23.13
N LEU A 138 -9.12 2.80 -22.05
CA LEU A 138 -7.71 2.89 -21.70
C LEU A 138 -7.11 1.49 -21.51
N GLU A 139 -7.81 0.61 -20.79
CA GLU A 139 -7.40 -0.78 -20.59
C GLU A 139 -7.24 -1.50 -21.93
N SER A 140 -8.26 -1.43 -22.81
CA SER A 140 -8.22 -2.05 -24.13
C SER A 140 -7.06 -1.50 -25.00
N ALA A 141 -6.82 -0.19 -24.95
CA ALA A 141 -5.76 0.46 -25.71
C ALA A 141 -4.35 0.09 -25.24
N LEU A 142 -4.16 -0.08 -23.93
CA LEU A 142 -2.90 -0.55 -23.34
C LEU A 142 -2.68 -2.05 -23.61
N GLN A 143 -3.72 -2.88 -23.54
CA GLN A 143 -3.65 -4.31 -23.89
C GLN A 143 -3.26 -4.51 -25.36
N ALA A 144 -3.79 -3.68 -26.28
CA ALA A 144 -3.44 -3.72 -27.69
C ALA A 144 -1.95 -3.42 -27.98
N LYS A 145 -1.21 -2.89 -27.00
CA LYS A 145 0.24 -2.64 -27.07
C LYS A 145 1.08 -3.77 -26.46
N ASP A 146 0.46 -4.87 -26.04
CA ASP A 146 1.11 -6.00 -25.34
C ASP A 146 1.85 -5.57 -24.06
N LEU A 147 1.28 -4.60 -23.34
CA LEU A 147 1.79 -4.15 -22.05
C LEU A 147 1.20 -4.97 -20.90
N ASN A 148 2.03 -5.28 -19.91
CA ASN A 148 1.59 -5.87 -18.65
C ASN A 148 1.37 -4.75 -17.62
N PHE A 149 0.11 -4.39 -17.41
CA PHE A 149 -0.26 -3.31 -16.50
C PHE A 149 -1.47 -3.67 -15.64
N LYS A 150 -1.73 -2.86 -14.61
CA LYS A 150 -3.00 -2.81 -13.91
C LYS A 150 -3.43 -1.35 -13.73
N LEU A 151 -4.74 -1.15 -13.64
CA LEU A 151 -5.34 0.13 -13.30
C LEU A 151 -5.81 0.08 -11.84
N VAL A 152 -5.37 1.03 -11.04
CA VAL A 152 -5.82 1.20 -9.66
C VAL A 152 -6.54 2.53 -9.59
N TYR A 153 -7.87 2.48 -9.51
CA TYR A 153 -8.71 3.66 -9.31
C TYR A 153 -9.17 3.70 -7.85
N SER A 154 -8.92 4.82 -7.17
CA SER A 154 -9.18 4.96 -5.74
C SER A 154 -9.69 6.35 -5.36
N GLY A 155 -10.44 6.42 -4.26
CA GLY A 155 -10.91 7.67 -3.69
C GLY A 155 -11.77 8.54 -4.62
N ASP A 156 -12.45 7.92 -5.58
CA ASP A 156 -13.31 8.60 -6.57
C ASP A 156 -12.60 9.68 -7.38
N LYS A 157 -11.27 9.57 -7.54
CA LYS A 157 -10.46 10.61 -8.17
C LYS A 157 -9.14 10.12 -8.75
N ASP A 158 -8.42 9.27 -8.03
CA ASP A 158 -7.02 8.99 -8.34
C ASP A 158 -6.92 7.71 -9.17
N LEU A 159 -6.32 7.81 -10.36
CA LEU A 159 -6.00 6.68 -11.22
C LEU A 159 -4.49 6.49 -11.27
N ASP A 160 -4.03 5.30 -10.88
CA ASP A 160 -2.67 4.85 -11.04
C ASP A 160 -2.58 3.73 -12.08
N ILE A 161 -1.68 3.89 -13.04
CA ILE A 161 -1.30 2.87 -14.02
C ILE A 161 0.05 2.30 -13.59
N LEU A 162 0.04 1.02 -13.22
CA LEU A 162 1.19 0.32 -12.63
C LEU A 162 1.53 -0.92 -13.47
N PRO A 163 2.76 -1.48 -13.39
CA PRO A 163 3.04 -2.82 -13.88
C PRO A 163 2.09 -3.86 -13.27
N ILE A 164 1.85 -4.97 -13.97
CA ILE A 164 0.95 -6.04 -13.47
C ILE A 164 1.37 -6.61 -12.11
N LYS A 165 2.67 -6.54 -11.76
CA LYS A 165 3.21 -6.96 -10.46
C LYS A 165 3.36 -5.80 -9.44
N GLY A 166 3.03 -4.58 -9.85
CA GLY A 166 3.12 -3.39 -9.01
C GLY A 166 1.86 -3.21 -8.18
N ASP A 167 1.89 -3.70 -6.95
CA ASP A 167 0.93 -3.35 -5.90
C ASP A 167 1.56 -3.57 -4.50
N LYS A 168 0.89 -3.06 -3.46
CA LYS A 168 1.37 -3.19 -2.07
C LYS A 168 1.49 -4.65 -1.63
N GLY A 169 0.57 -5.53 -2.06
CA GLY A 169 0.52 -6.93 -1.64
C GLY A 169 1.69 -7.75 -2.16
N LEU A 170 1.99 -7.66 -3.46
CA LEU A 170 3.12 -8.35 -4.09
C LEU A 170 4.46 -7.80 -3.59
N ALA A 171 4.56 -6.50 -3.34
CA ALA A 171 5.75 -5.91 -2.71
C ALA A 171 5.99 -6.47 -1.29
N VAL A 172 4.93 -6.63 -0.50
CA VAL A 172 4.99 -7.24 0.83
C VAL A 172 5.33 -8.73 0.75
N GLN A 173 4.74 -9.46 -0.20
CA GLN A 173 5.06 -10.86 -0.44
C GLN A 173 6.55 -11.04 -0.80
N PHE A 174 7.10 -10.15 -1.63
CA PHE A 174 8.53 -10.12 -1.96
C PHE A 174 9.40 -9.89 -0.71
N LEU A 175 9.05 -8.93 0.14
CA LEU A 175 9.75 -8.68 1.41
C LEU A 175 9.70 -9.88 2.36
N ARG A 176 8.53 -10.50 2.49
CA ARG A 176 8.33 -11.71 3.32
C ARG A 176 9.22 -12.85 2.85
N GLN A 177 9.27 -13.12 1.55
CA GLN A 177 10.14 -14.15 0.97
C GLN A 177 11.62 -13.82 1.21
N LYS A 178 12.03 -12.55 1.02
CA LYS A 178 13.40 -12.10 1.26
C LYS A 178 13.83 -12.26 2.73
N TRP A 179 12.91 -12.08 3.68
CA TRP A 179 13.19 -12.19 5.11
C TRP A 179 12.82 -13.54 5.74
N GLY A 180 12.24 -14.46 4.98
CA GLY A 180 11.80 -15.77 5.48
C GLY A 180 10.68 -15.68 6.52
N VAL A 181 9.74 -14.73 6.38
CA VAL A 181 8.64 -14.53 7.33
C VAL A 181 7.33 -15.14 6.81
N ASP A 182 6.72 -16.01 7.62
CA ASP A 182 5.45 -16.67 7.30
C ASP A 182 4.26 -15.71 7.32
N ALA A 183 3.19 -16.07 6.60
CA ALA A 183 1.99 -15.23 6.47
C ALA A 183 1.29 -15.11 7.82
N LYS A 184 1.25 -16.19 8.61
CA LYS A 184 0.66 -16.20 9.95
C LYS A 184 1.46 -15.36 10.94
N GLN A 185 2.70 -15.02 10.63
CA GLN A 185 3.56 -14.11 11.40
C GLN A 185 3.66 -12.71 10.76
N THR A 186 2.77 -12.39 9.82
CA THR A 186 2.69 -11.08 9.19
C THR A 186 1.31 -10.48 9.44
N VAL A 187 1.29 -9.20 9.79
CA VAL A 187 0.09 -8.39 9.91
C VAL A 187 0.12 -7.33 8.82
N VAL A 188 -1.01 -7.11 8.16
CA VAL A 188 -1.20 -6.04 7.16
C VAL A 188 -2.39 -5.16 7.56
N CYS A 189 -2.21 -3.84 7.48
CA CYS A 189 -3.24 -2.86 7.84
C CYS A 189 -3.51 -1.91 6.67
N GLY A 190 -4.78 -1.56 6.43
CA GLY A 190 -5.18 -0.62 5.36
C GLY A 190 -6.61 -0.09 5.51
N ASP A 191 -6.95 0.94 4.72
CA ASP A 191 -8.23 1.65 4.76
C ASP A 191 -8.91 1.80 3.39
N SER A 192 -8.18 1.68 2.27
CA SER A 192 -8.69 2.11 0.97
C SER A 192 -8.52 1.07 -0.15
N GLY A 193 -8.99 1.40 -1.36
CA GLY A 193 -8.93 0.50 -2.51
C GLY A 193 -7.50 0.06 -2.89
N ASN A 194 -6.50 0.92 -2.70
CA ASN A 194 -5.10 0.57 -3.00
C ASN A 194 -4.49 -0.43 -1.99
N ASP A 195 -5.20 -0.70 -0.88
CA ASP A 195 -4.82 -1.68 0.13
C ASP A 195 -5.44 -3.06 -0.12
N ILE A 196 -6.39 -3.21 -1.05
CA ILE A 196 -7.02 -4.50 -1.35
C ILE A 196 -5.97 -5.59 -1.64
N ALA A 197 -4.87 -5.22 -2.31
CA ALA A 197 -3.77 -6.13 -2.59
C ALA A 197 -3.09 -6.68 -1.32
N LEU A 198 -2.99 -5.89 -0.25
CA LEU A 198 -2.45 -6.35 1.04
C LEU A 198 -3.26 -7.53 1.59
N PHE A 199 -4.57 -7.54 1.36
CA PHE A 199 -5.47 -8.56 1.91
C PHE A 199 -5.74 -9.72 0.96
N SER A 200 -5.58 -9.54 -0.35
CA SER A 200 -6.00 -10.51 -1.38
C SER A 200 -4.88 -11.42 -1.89
N VAL A 201 -3.62 -10.98 -1.82
CA VAL A 201 -2.47 -11.72 -2.36
C VAL A 201 -2.08 -12.93 -1.49
N GLY A 202 -2.31 -12.85 -0.17
CA GLY A 202 -1.93 -13.89 0.77
C GLY A 202 -2.90 -14.10 1.93
N GLU A 203 -2.43 -14.84 2.93
CA GLU A 203 -3.17 -15.20 4.14
C GLU A 203 -2.59 -14.54 5.40
N GLU A 204 -1.96 -13.37 5.22
CA GLU A 204 -1.54 -12.51 6.32
C GLU A 204 -2.70 -12.16 7.25
N ARG A 205 -2.38 -11.80 8.49
CA ARG A 205 -3.38 -11.31 9.44
C ARG A 205 -3.78 -9.89 9.05
N GLY A 206 -4.91 -9.77 8.37
CA GLY A 206 -5.39 -8.53 7.81
C GLY A 206 -6.23 -7.73 8.81
N ILE A 207 -5.91 -6.45 8.99
CA ILE A 207 -6.67 -5.50 9.80
C ILE A 207 -7.22 -4.40 8.90
N ILE A 208 -8.54 -4.34 8.74
CA ILE A 208 -9.24 -3.22 8.11
C ILE A 208 -9.66 -2.25 9.21
N VAL A 209 -9.18 -1.00 9.16
CA VAL A 209 -9.47 0.00 10.20
C VAL A 209 -10.93 0.48 10.15
N GLY A 210 -11.48 0.91 11.28
CA GLY A 210 -12.89 1.28 11.43
C GLY A 210 -13.33 2.51 10.64
N ASN A 211 -12.41 3.25 10.02
CA ASN A 211 -12.66 4.36 9.10
C ASN A 211 -12.38 3.99 7.63
N ALA A 212 -12.25 2.70 7.31
CA ALA A 212 -12.02 2.23 5.93
C ALA A 212 -13.09 2.73 4.97
N ARG A 213 -12.66 3.04 3.74
CA ARG A 213 -13.48 3.55 2.65
C ARG A 213 -14.46 2.51 2.11
N PRO A 214 -15.55 2.93 1.44
CA PRO A 214 -16.58 2.02 0.93
C PRO A 214 -16.04 0.89 0.06
N GLU A 215 -15.07 1.16 -0.82
CA GLU A 215 -14.51 0.17 -1.75
C GLU A 215 -13.82 -0.99 -1.01
N LEU A 216 -13.04 -0.71 0.04
CA LEU A 216 -12.38 -1.76 0.82
C LEU A 216 -13.39 -2.51 1.69
N ARG A 217 -14.40 -1.83 2.25
CA ARG A 217 -15.47 -2.47 3.03
C ARG A 217 -16.31 -3.43 2.19
N GLN A 218 -16.69 -3.00 0.99
CA GLN A 218 -17.43 -3.83 0.05
C GLN A 218 -16.61 -5.05 -0.37
N TRP A 219 -15.31 -4.85 -0.67
CA TRP A 219 -14.41 -5.95 -0.95
C TRP A 219 -14.31 -6.93 0.23
N TYR A 220 -14.15 -6.44 1.47
CA TYR A 220 -14.11 -7.27 2.67
C TYR A 220 -15.39 -8.08 2.87
N GLN A 221 -16.56 -7.46 2.70
CA GLN A 221 -17.85 -8.15 2.81
C GLN A 221 -18.00 -9.30 1.79
N ALA A 222 -17.46 -9.13 0.58
CA ALA A 222 -17.46 -10.15 -0.45
C ALA A 222 -16.39 -11.24 -0.26
N ASN A 223 -15.39 -11.01 0.60
CA ASN A 223 -14.20 -11.86 0.76
C ASN A 223 -13.91 -12.19 2.24
N GLN A 224 -14.94 -12.60 3.00
CA GLN A 224 -14.78 -12.93 4.42
C GLN A 224 -13.90 -14.16 4.65
N THR A 225 -12.99 -14.05 5.63
CA THR A 225 -12.07 -15.13 6.04
C THR A 225 -11.65 -14.92 7.50
N ASP A 226 -11.32 -15.99 8.22
CA ASP A 226 -10.95 -15.93 9.65
C ASP A 226 -9.65 -15.16 9.96
N TYR A 227 -8.81 -14.92 8.94
CA TYR A 227 -7.56 -14.17 9.07
C TYR A 227 -7.69 -12.69 8.70
N ARG A 228 -8.92 -12.18 8.48
CA ARG A 228 -9.20 -10.77 8.22
C ARG A 228 -10.15 -10.24 9.29
N TYR A 229 -9.77 -9.13 9.91
CA TYR A 229 -10.51 -8.50 10.99
C TYR A 229 -10.89 -7.07 10.60
N LEU A 230 -12.18 -6.75 10.71
CA LEU A 230 -12.69 -5.39 10.57
C LEU A 230 -12.79 -4.76 11.96
N ALA A 231 -11.92 -3.79 12.25
CA ALA A 231 -11.88 -3.10 13.53
C ALA A 231 -13.05 -2.12 13.70
N GLN A 232 -13.42 -1.87 14.96
CA GLN A 232 -14.37 -0.81 15.31
C GLN A 232 -13.66 0.54 15.45
N ALA A 233 -12.48 0.54 16.07
CA ALA A 233 -11.66 1.72 16.22
C ALA A 233 -11.02 2.14 14.89
N GLN A 234 -10.73 3.43 14.77
CA GLN A 234 -10.20 4.06 13.56
C GLN A 234 -8.68 4.17 13.62
N CYS A 235 -8.05 4.31 12.46
CA CYS A 235 -6.61 4.55 12.30
C CYS A 235 -5.76 3.63 13.21
N SER A 236 -4.72 4.17 13.86
CA SER A 236 -3.87 3.44 14.82
C SER A 236 -4.64 2.74 15.94
N GLY A 237 -5.81 3.26 16.35
CA GLY A 237 -6.66 2.59 17.34
C GLY A 237 -7.22 1.27 16.81
N GLY A 238 -7.65 1.25 15.56
CA GLY A 238 -8.10 0.03 14.87
C GLY A 238 -6.95 -0.97 14.67
N ILE A 239 -5.73 -0.48 14.44
CA ILE A 239 -4.54 -1.33 14.40
C ILE A 239 -4.29 -1.99 15.76
N ILE A 240 -4.31 -1.22 16.86
CA ILE A 240 -4.12 -1.77 18.22
C ILE A 240 -5.19 -2.84 18.51
N GLU A 241 -6.46 -2.54 18.20
CA GLU A 241 -7.57 -3.48 18.35
C GLU A 241 -7.32 -4.79 17.60
N GLY A 242 -6.95 -4.72 16.31
CA GLY A 242 -6.69 -5.90 15.49
C GLY A 242 -5.43 -6.67 15.91
N LEU A 243 -4.37 -5.98 16.33
CA LEU A 243 -3.15 -6.63 16.85
C LEU A 243 -3.44 -7.41 18.13
N ASN A 244 -4.30 -6.87 19.00
CA ASN A 244 -4.79 -7.58 20.18
C ASN A 244 -5.69 -8.76 19.81
N HIS A 245 -6.60 -8.59 18.85
CA HIS A 245 -7.48 -9.65 18.35
C HIS A 245 -6.69 -10.88 17.87
N PHE A 246 -5.63 -10.66 17.10
CA PHE A 246 -4.76 -11.74 16.60
C PHE A 246 -3.65 -12.17 17.57
N GLY A 247 -3.54 -11.54 18.75
CA GLY A 247 -2.58 -11.89 19.79
C GLY A 247 -1.12 -11.51 19.51
N PHE A 248 -0.88 -10.55 18.61
CA PHE A 248 0.48 -10.00 18.36
C PHE A 248 0.91 -9.00 19.41
N LEU A 249 -0.05 -8.29 20.01
CA LEU A 249 0.16 -7.43 21.17
C LEU A 249 -0.74 -7.91 22.31
N LYS A 250 -0.33 -7.59 23.54
CA LYS A 250 -1.17 -7.71 24.74
C LYS A 250 -1.52 -6.32 25.25
N ASN A 251 -2.68 -6.22 25.89
CA ASN A 251 -3.05 -5.05 26.68
C ASN A 251 -2.11 -4.88 27.87
#